data_AF-A0A7C1BPW0-F1
#
_entry.id   AF-A0A7C1BPW0-F1
#
_cell.length_a   1.000
_cell.length_b   1.000
_cell.length_c   1.000
_cell.angle_alpha   90.00
_cell.angle_beta   90.00
_cell.angle_gamma   90.00
#
_symmetry.space_group_name_H-M   'P 1'
#
loop_
_entity.id
_entity.type
_entity.pdbx_description
1 polymer ?
#
loop_
_entity_poly.entity_id
_entity_poly.type
_entity_poly.pdbx_seq_one_letter_code
_entity_poly.pdbx_strand_id
1 'polypeptide(L)'
;FVPYNETREQFDSLKYALFGIYQDLVQPVESMFSGKNLLIVPDEMLSFVPFDALITRLDSDSITNYAGIPYLLQDYNISYMYNSQLIKHKRSWDWRFPDVTAWIPEQTTATAQSFGKLKGAVEEVQDIMDLVKGSSIQRSLEKPELIKLLEENAILHLAMHSLATENTGKSPYFILDTLTDPFLANRMHDYEINALNLSTPMVVLSSCETAGGYLHSGEGIMSLSRSFLQAGASSVVHTLWPVEDAKSREIMVAYYREIKRGHSKSKALSNVKKQYMHEHPPFYTHPYYWAAFQITGDTSPLHSKRKVAVIMGSILIAFLIFYYLKRRSFFRRV
;
A
#
# COMPACT_ATOMS: atom_id res chain seq x y z
N PHE A 1 -11.27 -8.90 14.61
CA PHE A 1 -10.91 -8.60 16.01
C PHE A 1 -10.41 -7.17 16.01
N VAL A 2 -11.24 -6.23 16.43
CA VAL A 2 -10.77 -4.86 16.73
C VAL A 2 -10.47 -4.86 18.24
N PRO A 3 -9.30 -4.35 18.70
CA PRO A 3 -8.81 -4.56 20.06
C PRO A 3 -9.52 -3.69 21.11
N TYR A 4 -10.84 -3.49 21.00
CA TYR A 4 -11.61 -2.63 21.91
C TYR A 4 -11.52 -3.07 23.39
N ASN A 5 -11.28 -4.36 23.65
CA ASN A 5 -11.22 -4.97 24.98
C ASN A 5 -9.91 -5.76 25.20
N GLU A 6 -8.77 -5.24 24.74
CA GLU A 6 -7.48 -5.89 24.99
C GLU A 6 -7.18 -6.00 26.49
N THR A 7 -6.82 -7.19 26.96
CA THR A 7 -6.40 -7.41 28.36
C THR A 7 -4.94 -7.01 28.56
N ARG A 8 -4.54 -6.74 29.81
CA ARG A 8 -3.14 -6.46 30.12
C ARG A 8 -2.20 -7.61 29.71
N GLU A 9 -2.66 -8.85 29.83
CA GLU A 9 -1.92 -10.04 29.42
C GLU A 9 -1.72 -10.09 27.90
N GLN A 10 -2.75 -9.74 27.12
CA GLN A 10 -2.65 -9.64 25.66
C GLN A 10 -1.69 -8.53 25.25
N PHE A 11 -1.78 -7.36 25.89
CA PHE A 11 -0.85 -6.25 25.69
C PHE A 11 0.60 -6.66 25.95
N ASP A 12 0.86 -7.25 27.12
CA ASP A 12 2.21 -7.67 27.51
C ASP A 12 2.73 -8.77 26.57
N SER A 13 1.88 -9.72 26.17
CA SER A 13 2.23 -10.78 25.22
C SER A 13 2.63 -10.22 23.85
N LEU A 14 1.82 -9.32 23.28
CA LEU A 14 2.13 -8.69 21.99
C LEU A 14 3.40 -7.85 22.08
N LYS A 15 3.54 -7.06 23.14
CA LYS A 15 4.73 -6.24 23.42
C LYS A 15 6.02 -7.08 23.46
N TYR A 16 6.03 -8.19 24.20
CA TYR A 16 7.19 -9.06 24.29
C TYR A 16 7.45 -9.81 22.98
N ALA A 17 6.41 -10.22 22.26
CA ALA A 17 6.56 -10.85 20.94
C ALA A 17 7.21 -9.89 19.92
N LEU A 18 6.73 -8.65 19.82
CA LEU A 18 7.27 -7.64 18.91
C LEU A 18 8.73 -7.28 19.22
N PHE A 19 9.09 -7.24 20.51
CA PHE A 19 10.48 -7.03 20.91
C PHE A 19 11.35 -8.27 20.67
N GLY A 20 10.88 -9.47 21.01
CA GLY A 20 11.62 -10.72 20.78
C GLY A 20 11.97 -10.92 19.31
N ILE A 21 11.01 -10.71 18.42
CA ILE A 21 11.24 -10.79 16.96
C ILE A 21 12.29 -9.75 16.50
N TYR A 22 12.28 -8.54 17.07
CA TYR A 22 13.33 -7.55 16.79
C TYR A 22 14.71 -8.05 17.20
N GLN A 23 14.83 -8.61 18.41
CA GLN A 23 16.10 -9.12 18.94
C GLN A 23 16.65 -10.27 18.11
N ASP A 24 15.77 -11.15 17.62
CA ASP A 24 16.17 -12.33 16.87
C ASP A 24 16.50 -12.00 15.40
N LEU A 25 15.74 -11.12 14.76
CA LEU A 25 15.80 -10.93 13.31
C LEU A 25 16.49 -9.63 12.86
N VAL A 26 16.36 -8.55 13.64
CA VAL A 26 16.79 -7.20 13.19
C VAL A 26 18.03 -6.75 13.93
N GLN A 27 18.01 -6.80 15.26
CA GLN A 27 19.11 -6.35 16.12
C GLN A 27 20.49 -6.93 15.73
N PRO A 28 20.64 -8.23 15.39
CA PRO A 28 21.95 -8.81 15.09
C PRO A 28 22.61 -8.23 13.83
N VAL A 29 21.80 -7.71 12.90
CA VAL A 29 22.25 -7.21 11.60
C VAL A 29 22.08 -5.70 11.44
N GLU A 30 21.47 -5.02 12.41
CA GLU A 30 21.15 -3.59 12.31
C GLU A 30 22.40 -2.72 12.11
N SER A 31 23.53 -3.10 12.73
CA SER A 31 24.81 -2.40 12.54
C SER A 31 25.32 -2.39 11.09
N MET A 32 24.80 -3.28 10.24
CA MET A 32 25.13 -3.37 8.82
C MET A 32 24.22 -2.50 7.94
N PHE A 33 23.15 -1.92 8.49
CA PHE A 33 22.20 -1.14 7.73
C PHE A 33 22.79 0.21 7.28
N SER A 34 22.39 0.65 6.09
CA SER A 34 22.78 1.94 5.53
C SER A 34 21.56 2.70 5.03
N GLY A 35 21.45 3.96 5.46
CA GLY A 35 20.35 4.83 5.09
C GLY A 35 19.08 4.59 5.92
N LYS A 36 17.95 5.03 5.38
CA LYS A 36 16.66 5.06 6.06
C LYS A 36 15.58 4.24 5.37
N ASN A 37 15.91 3.51 4.31
CA ASN A 37 14.96 2.66 3.60
C ASN A 37 15.35 1.21 3.83
N LEU A 38 14.50 0.47 4.53
CA LEU A 38 14.72 -0.94 4.83
C LEU A 38 13.81 -1.78 3.93
N LEU A 39 14.42 -2.66 3.15
CA LEU A 39 13.73 -3.62 2.28
C LEU A 39 13.75 -4.98 2.94
N ILE A 40 12.57 -5.50 3.29
CA ILE A 40 12.39 -6.82 3.86
C ILE A 40 12.05 -7.79 2.74
N VAL A 41 12.79 -8.91 2.69
CA VAL A 41 12.47 -10.05 1.81
C VAL A 41 12.16 -11.22 2.74
N PRO A 42 10.91 -11.36 3.20
CA PRO A 42 10.54 -12.36 4.17
C PRO A 42 10.38 -13.74 3.51
N ASP A 43 10.59 -14.78 4.30
CA ASP A 43 10.30 -16.16 3.92
C ASP A 43 9.13 -16.72 4.74
N GLU A 44 8.27 -17.50 4.09
CA GLU A 44 7.08 -18.15 4.68
C GLU A 44 6.33 -17.27 5.71
N MET A 45 6.30 -17.71 6.98
CA MET A 45 5.58 -17.08 8.09
C MET A 45 6.07 -15.66 8.41
N LEU A 46 7.32 -15.32 8.08
CA LEU A 46 7.83 -13.97 8.27
C LEU A 46 7.10 -12.94 7.40
N SER A 47 6.40 -13.40 6.36
CA SER A 47 5.60 -12.54 5.50
C SER A 47 4.39 -11.94 6.23
N PHE A 48 3.96 -12.54 7.35
CA PHE A 48 2.88 -12.01 8.20
C PHE A 48 3.38 -11.06 9.29
N VAL A 49 4.70 -10.89 9.42
CA VAL A 49 5.27 -10.03 10.47
C VAL A 49 5.24 -8.57 10.01
N PRO A 50 4.59 -7.67 10.77
CA PRO A 50 4.67 -6.24 10.53
C PRO A 50 6.01 -5.71 11.07
N PHE A 51 7.07 -5.73 10.25
CA PHE A 51 8.42 -5.30 10.67
C PHE A 51 8.44 -3.85 11.21
N ASP A 52 7.51 -3.02 10.79
CA ASP A 52 7.37 -1.63 11.22
C ASP A 52 6.82 -1.50 12.65
N ALA A 53 6.10 -2.49 13.15
CA ALA A 53 5.62 -2.55 14.53
C ALA A 53 6.58 -3.25 15.50
N LEU A 54 7.74 -3.72 15.03
CA LEU A 54 8.75 -4.28 15.90
C LEU A 54 9.24 -3.23 16.90
N ILE A 55 9.35 -3.61 18.16
CA ILE A 55 9.79 -2.71 19.23
C ILE A 55 11.32 -2.81 19.32
N THR A 56 12.03 -1.69 19.28
CA THR A 56 13.51 -1.68 19.30
C THR A 56 14.10 -1.64 20.71
N ARG A 57 13.29 -1.26 21.71
CA ARG A 57 13.66 -1.18 23.12
C ARG A 57 12.46 -1.40 24.04
N LEU A 58 12.66 -2.22 25.07
CA LEU A 58 11.76 -2.32 26.21
C LEU A 58 12.42 -1.70 27.45
N ASP A 59 11.97 -0.51 27.83
CA ASP A 59 12.20 0.02 29.17
C ASP A 59 10.98 -0.40 30.00
N SER A 60 11.10 -1.51 30.75
CA SER A 60 9.98 -2.31 31.30
C SER A 60 8.88 -1.53 32.01
N ASP A 61 9.25 -0.41 32.64
CA ASP A 61 8.36 0.37 33.50
C ASP A 61 7.70 1.55 32.79
N SER A 62 8.11 1.87 31.55
CA SER A 62 7.64 3.05 30.81
C SER A 62 6.50 2.74 29.83
N ILE A 63 6.44 1.53 29.29
CA ILE A 63 5.48 1.15 28.25
C ILE A 63 4.18 0.64 28.89
N THR A 64 3.22 1.54 29.05
CA THR A 64 1.91 1.26 29.63
C THR A 64 0.80 1.16 28.58
N ASN A 65 1.05 1.65 27.37
CA ASN A 65 0.16 1.61 26.21
C ASN A 65 0.99 1.67 24.92
N TYR A 66 0.34 1.64 23.75
CA TYR A 66 1.01 1.63 22.44
C TYR A 66 1.49 2.99 21.93
N ALA A 67 1.18 4.08 22.63
CA ALA A 67 1.61 5.42 22.25
C ALA A 67 3.06 5.65 22.70
N GLY A 68 3.87 6.25 21.81
CA GLY A 68 5.25 6.61 22.11
C GLY A 68 6.22 5.42 22.23
N ILE A 69 5.80 4.21 21.87
CA ILE A 69 6.70 3.04 21.80
C ILE A 69 7.78 3.27 20.72
N PRO A 70 9.04 2.90 20.98
CA PRO A 70 10.12 3.00 20.01
C PRO A 70 10.01 1.86 18.98
N TYR A 71 9.09 2.02 18.04
CA TYR A 71 8.93 1.09 16.92
C TYR A 71 10.05 1.25 15.87
N LEU A 72 10.40 0.18 15.17
CA LEU A 72 11.38 0.18 14.07
C LEU A 72 11.00 1.19 12.97
N LEU A 73 9.69 1.42 12.78
CA LEU A 73 9.16 2.45 11.91
C LEU A 73 9.75 3.85 12.19
N GLN A 74 10.10 4.16 13.44
CA GLN A 74 10.64 5.47 13.79
C GLN A 74 11.98 5.74 13.09
N ASP A 75 12.78 4.70 12.90
CA ASP A 75 14.12 4.81 12.33
C ASP A 75 14.17 4.51 10.83
N TYR A 76 13.26 3.68 10.31
CA TYR A 76 13.31 3.20 8.92
C TYR A 76 11.97 3.33 8.18
N ASN A 77 12.04 3.60 6.88
CA ASN A 77 10.92 3.45 5.97
C ASN A 77 10.93 2.02 5.42
N ILE A 78 9.92 1.24 5.80
CA ILE A 78 9.90 -0.20 5.54
C ILE A 78 9.11 -0.49 4.27
N SER A 79 9.64 -1.43 3.49
CA SER A 79 9.00 -1.98 2.30
C SER A 79 9.32 -3.45 2.15
N TYR A 80 8.51 -4.16 1.37
CA TYR A 80 8.59 -5.61 1.25
C TYR A 80 8.83 -6.02 -0.20
N MET A 81 9.39 -7.21 -0.40
CA MET A 81 9.50 -7.86 -1.70
C MET A 81 9.45 -9.38 -1.54
N TYR A 82 8.86 -10.07 -2.51
CA TYR A 82 8.80 -11.54 -2.49
C TYR A 82 10.11 -12.21 -2.95
N ASN A 83 10.94 -11.51 -3.73
CA ASN A 83 12.28 -11.96 -4.13
C ASN A 83 13.13 -10.79 -4.63
N SER A 84 14.45 -10.97 -4.65
CA SER A 84 15.42 -9.94 -5.07
C SER A 84 15.49 -9.71 -6.58
N GLN A 85 15.00 -10.63 -7.42
CA GLN A 85 15.03 -10.47 -8.88
C GLN A 85 14.09 -9.36 -9.36
N LEU A 86 13.01 -9.13 -8.62
CA LEU A 86 12.05 -8.06 -8.90
C LEU A 86 12.61 -6.64 -8.67
N ILE A 87 13.81 -6.49 -8.07
CA ILE A 87 14.47 -5.18 -7.83
C ILE A 87 14.84 -4.48 -9.16
N LYS A 88 14.98 -5.24 -10.26
CA LYS A 88 15.57 -4.75 -11.52
C LYS A 88 14.63 -3.85 -12.36
N HIS A 89 13.35 -3.74 -12.01
CA HIS A 89 12.38 -2.98 -12.81
C HIS A 89 12.07 -1.61 -12.21
N LYS A 90 13.05 -0.69 -12.22
CA LYS A 90 12.77 0.73 -11.95
C LYS A 90 12.18 1.38 -13.20
N ARG A 91 10.85 1.39 -13.31
CA ARG A 91 10.17 2.18 -14.35
C ARG A 91 10.32 3.66 -14.01
N SER A 92 10.85 4.44 -14.95
CA SER A 92 10.88 5.89 -14.80
C SER A 92 9.49 6.45 -15.12
N TRP A 93 8.75 6.84 -14.08
CA TRP A 93 7.45 7.49 -14.26
C TRP A 93 7.60 8.94 -14.73
N ASP A 94 6.54 9.41 -15.40
CA ASP A 94 6.44 10.75 -15.96
C ASP A 94 6.60 11.82 -14.86
N TRP A 95 6.83 13.06 -15.25
CA TRP A 95 6.85 14.18 -14.30
C TRP A 95 5.46 14.46 -13.69
N ARG A 96 4.39 13.95 -14.32
CA ARG A 96 3.01 14.04 -13.86
C ARG A 96 2.67 12.90 -12.92
N PHE A 97 1.85 13.21 -11.92
CA PHE A 97 1.20 12.20 -11.11
C PHE A 97 0.26 11.36 -12.00
N PRO A 98 0.34 10.01 -11.99
CA PRO A 98 -0.54 9.17 -12.78
C PRO A 98 -2.01 9.36 -12.40
N ASP A 99 -2.92 9.18 -13.35
CA ASP A 99 -4.35 9.15 -13.04
C ASP A 99 -4.68 7.93 -12.16
N VAL A 100 -5.77 8.00 -11.41
CA VAL A 100 -6.26 6.91 -10.54
C VAL A 100 -7.54 6.32 -11.11
N THR A 101 -7.56 5.01 -11.29
CA THR A 101 -8.77 4.26 -11.61
C THR A 101 -9.19 3.46 -10.38
N ALA A 102 -10.34 3.81 -9.82
CA ALA A 102 -10.89 3.12 -8.67
C ALA A 102 -12.06 2.21 -9.05
N TRP A 103 -12.15 1.04 -8.43
CA TRP A 103 -13.28 0.12 -8.63
C TRP A 103 -13.86 -0.35 -7.30
N ILE A 104 -15.18 -0.29 -7.21
CA ILE A 104 -16.01 -0.73 -6.08
C ILE A 104 -17.19 -1.55 -6.65
N PRO A 105 -17.34 -2.85 -6.32
CA PRO A 105 -18.48 -3.64 -6.76
C PRO A 105 -19.78 -3.24 -6.03
N GLU A 106 -20.92 -3.26 -6.72
CA GLU A 106 -22.22 -2.83 -6.19
C GLU A 106 -23.00 -4.05 -5.65
N GLN A 107 -22.88 -4.29 -4.34
CA GLN A 107 -23.49 -5.40 -3.57
C GLN A 107 -22.87 -6.78 -3.79
N THR A 108 -22.48 -7.42 -2.69
CA THR A 108 -21.88 -8.76 -2.66
C THR A 108 -22.65 -9.70 -1.71
N THR A 109 -23.91 -10.03 -2.00
CA THR A 109 -24.64 -11.16 -1.38
C THR A 109 -24.07 -12.57 -1.70
N ALA A 110 -22.84 -12.90 -1.31
CA ALA A 110 -22.33 -14.28 -1.43
C ALA A 110 -22.82 -15.15 -0.25
N THR A 111 -23.92 -15.89 -0.46
CA THR A 111 -24.40 -17.09 0.28
C THR A 111 -24.20 -17.14 1.81
N ALA A 112 -25.31 -17.23 2.55
CA ALA A 112 -25.44 -17.38 4.02
C ALA A 112 -24.91 -16.22 4.88
N GLN A 113 -23.94 -15.44 4.40
CA GLN A 113 -23.49 -14.18 5.00
C GLN A 113 -23.63 -13.07 3.97
N SER A 114 -24.59 -12.17 4.20
CA SER A 114 -24.76 -10.98 3.38
C SER A 114 -23.55 -10.05 3.59
N PHE A 115 -22.62 -9.96 2.64
CA PHE A 115 -21.63 -8.88 2.70
C PHE A 115 -22.37 -7.55 2.47
N GLY A 116 -22.26 -6.63 3.43
CA GLY A 116 -22.96 -5.35 3.39
C GLY A 116 -22.46 -4.44 2.27
N LYS A 117 -23.14 -3.31 2.05
CA LYS A 117 -22.60 -2.26 1.17
C LYS A 117 -21.26 -1.77 1.70
N LEU A 118 -20.27 -1.63 0.80
CA LEU A 118 -18.96 -1.05 1.09
C LEU A 118 -19.02 0.47 1.29
N LYS A 119 -19.81 0.93 2.27
CA LYS A 119 -20.01 2.36 2.51
C LYS A 119 -18.68 3.07 2.80
N GLY A 120 -17.81 2.45 3.59
CA GLY A 120 -16.47 2.99 3.87
C GLY A 120 -15.62 3.14 2.62
N ALA A 121 -15.65 2.17 1.70
CA ALA A 121 -14.90 2.24 0.44
C ALA A 121 -15.40 3.35 -0.48
N VAL A 122 -16.72 3.57 -0.56
CA VAL A 122 -17.29 4.66 -1.37
C VAL A 122 -16.79 6.01 -0.87
N GLU A 123 -16.81 6.23 0.45
CA GLU A 123 -16.28 7.45 1.06
C GLU A 123 -14.77 7.58 0.87
N GLU A 124 -13.99 6.49 1.03
CA GLU A 124 -12.55 6.47 0.76
C GLU A 124 -12.20 6.85 -0.67
N VAL A 125 -12.88 6.25 -1.65
CA VAL A 125 -12.65 6.56 -3.07
C VAL A 125 -13.06 7.99 -3.39
N GLN A 126 -14.17 8.49 -2.85
CA GLN A 126 -14.58 9.88 -3.05
C GLN A 126 -13.52 10.86 -2.54
N ASP A 127 -13.03 10.67 -1.31
CA ASP A 127 -12.00 11.52 -0.72
C ASP A 127 -10.67 11.45 -1.50
N ILE A 128 -10.34 10.28 -2.07
CA ILE A 128 -9.17 10.12 -2.94
C ILE A 128 -9.37 10.88 -4.26
N MET A 129 -10.53 10.79 -4.89
CA MET A 129 -10.85 11.49 -6.15
C MET A 129 -10.85 13.01 -5.98
N ASP A 130 -11.11 13.53 -4.79
CA ASP A 130 -10.97 14.96 -4.49
C ASP A 130 -9.49 15.40 -4.44
N LEU A 131 -8.57 14.46 -4.20
CA LEU A 131 -7.12 14.71 -4.16
C LEU A 131 -6.42 14.50 -5.49
N VAL A 132 -6.90 13.63 -6.37
CA VAL A 132 -6.18 13.18 -7.57
C VAL A 132 -7.07 13.20 -8.81
N LYS A 133 -6.46 13.21 -10.00
CA LYS A 133 -7.23 13.04 -11.24
C LYS A 133 -7.50 11.55 -11.45
N GLY A 134 -8.69 11.22 -11.92
CA GLY A 134 -9.08 9.83 -12.07
C GLY A 134 -10.56 9.63 -12.34
N SER A 135 -10.95 8.37 -12.33
CA SER A 135 -12.34 7.91 -12.42
C SER A 135 -12.59 6.78 -11.44
N SER A 136 -13.84 6.68 -10.97
CA SER A 136 -14.30 5.56 -10.16
C SER A 136 -15.46 4.83 -10.84
N ILE A 137 -15.46 3.51 -10.73
CA ILE A 137 -16.53 2.64 -11.21
C ILE A 137 -17.16 1.99 -9.98
N GLN A 138 -18.43 2.32 -9.72
CA GLN A 138 -19.19 1.84 -8.57
C GLN A 138 -20.32 0.90 -9.03
N ARG A 139 -19.93 -0.21 -9.67
CA ARG A 139 -20.82 -1.27 -10.15
C ARG A 139 -20.06 -2.57 -10.27
N SER A 140 -20.77 -3.68 -10.27
CA SER A 140 -20.21 -4.97 -10.66
C SER A 140 -19.70 -4.92 -12.11
N LEU A 141 -18.56 -5.58 -12.35
CA LEU A 141 -17.92 -5.68 -13.65
C LEU A 141 -17.85 -7.15 -14.06
N GLU A 142 -18.19 -7.43 -15.31
CA GLU A 142 -17.90 -8.73 -15.91
C GLU A 142 -16.39 -8.91 -16.10
N LYS A 143 -15.90 -10.16 -16.15
CA LYS A 143 -14.46 -10.46 -16.31
C LYS A 143 -13.77 -9.66 -17.42
N PRO A 144 -14.31 -9.56 -18.66
CA PRO A 144 -13.64 -8.82 -19.73
C PRO A 144 -13.53 -7.32 -19.44
N GLU A 145 -14.53 -6.73 -18.77
CA GLU A 145 -14.50 -5.32 -18.38
C GLU A 145 -13.45 -5.09 -17.29
N LEU A 146 -13.38 -5.98 -16.30
CA LEU A 146 -12.36 -5.89 -15.25
C LEU A 146 -10.95 -6.05 -15.82
N ILE A 147 -10.72 -7.01 -16.72
CA ILE A 147 -9.40 -7.18 -17.36
C ILE A 147 -8.97 -5.89 -18.04
N LYS A 148 -9.88 -5.27 -18.80
CA LYS A 148 -9.61 -3.98 -19.47
C LYS A 148 -9.27 -2.87 -18.46
N LEU A 149 -9.97 -2.81 -17.34
CA LEU A 149 -9.69 -1.87 -16.24
C LEU A 149 -8.31 -2.13 -15.63
N LEU A 150 -7.97 -3.39 -15.36
CA LEU A 150 -6.69 -3.75 -14.74
C LEU A 150 -5.49 -3.45 -15.66
N GLU A 151 -5.67 -3.54 -16.97
CA GLU A 151 -4.63 -3.23 -17.95
C GLU A 151 -4.42 -1.72 -18.19
N GLU A 152 -5.24 -0.86 -17.59
CA GLU A 152 -5.06 0.59 -17.66
C GLU A 152 -3.71 1.03 -17.08
N ASN A 153 -3.07 1.98 -17.75
CA ASN A 153 -1.84 2.60 -17.26
C ASN A 153 -2.16 3.73 -16.27
N ALA A 154 -2.77 3.35 -15.15
CA ALA A 154 -3.21 4.21 -14.06
C ALA A 154 -2.86 3.57 -12.71
N ILE A 155 -2.88 4.34 -11.63
CA ILE A 155 -2.89 3.75 -10.28
C ILE A 155 -4.23 3.05 -10.11
N LEU A 156 -4.22 1.76 -9.79
CA LEU A 156 -5.43 0.98 -9.58
C LEU A 156 -5.78 0.98 -8.10
N HIS A 157 -6.92 1.54 -7.73
CA HIS A 157 -7.44 1.46 -6.36
C HIS A 157 -8.62 0.49 -6.32
N LEU A 158 -8.40 -0.71 -5.80
CA LEU A 158 -9.36 -1.81 -5.85
C LEU A 158 -9.92 -2.04 -4.45
N ALA A 159 -11.17 -1.65 -4.22
CA ALA A 159 -11.88 -1.90 -2.98
C ALA A 159 -12.73 -3.16 -3.14
N MET A 160 -12.35 -4.25 -2.48
CA MET A 160 -12.94 -5.55 -2.74
C MET A 160 -12.98 -6.46 -1.51
N HIS A 161 -13.94 -7.38 -1.53
CA HIS A 161 -13.88 -8.55 -0.67
C HIS A 161 -12.96 -9.59 -1.31
N SER A 162 -11.98 -10.05 -0.55
CA SER A 162 -11.14 -11.18 -0.92
C SER A 162 -11.43 -12.33 0.05
N LEU A 163 -11.50 -13.55 -0.48
CA LEU A 163 -11.57 -14.74 0.34
C LEU A 163 -10.24 -15.48 0.21
N ALA A 164 -9.52 -15.58 1.33
CA ALA A 164 -8.43 -16.52 1.46
C ALA A 164 -9.04 -17.92 1.56
N THR A 165 -8.71 -18.82 0.65
CA THR A 165 -9.08 -20.23 0.78
C THR A 165 -7.99 -20.93 1.57
N GLU A 166 -8.11 -20.93 2.90
CA GLU A 166 -7.21 -21.72 3.75
C GLU A 166 -7.24 -23.19 3.32
N ASN A 167 -6.06 -23.77 3.09
CA ASN A 167 -5.77 -25.21 3.11
C ASN A 167 -6.66 -26.17 2.29
N THR A 168 -7.34 -25.69 1.24
CA THR A 168 -8.23 -26.53 0.40
C THR A 168 -7.67 -26.84 -0.99
N GLY A 169 -6.43 -26.44 -1.29
CA GLY A 169 -5.83 -26.60 -2.62
C GLY A 169 -6.49 -25.71 -3.70
N LYS A 170 -7.30 -24.73 -3.29
CA LYS A 170 -7.95 -23.75 -4.17
C LYS A 170 -7.14 -22.45 -4.19
N SER A 171 -7.12 -21.78 -5.35
CA SER A 171 -6.40 -20.52 -5.52
C SER A 171 -7.23 -19.35 -4.97
N PRO A 172 -6.60 -18.36 -4.29
CA PRO A 172 -7.23 -17.12 -3.87
C PRO A 172 -7.92 -16.38 -5.02
N TYR A 173 -9.01 -15.68 -4.72
CA TYR A 173 -9.79 -14.94 -5.72
C TYR A 173 -10.45 -13.69 -5.14
N PHE A 174 -10.74 -12.74 -6.03
CA PHE A 174 -11.66 -11.64 -5.77
C PHE A 174 -13.06 -11.98 -6.28
N ILE A 175 -14.06 -11.43 -5.61
CA ILE A 175 -15.46 -11.56 -5.99
C ILE A 175 -15.84 -10.39 -6.91
N LEU A 176 -16.37 -10.70 -8.10
CA LEU A 176 -16.76 -9.72 -9.11
C LEU A 176 -18.23 -9.31 -8.96
N ASP A 177 -19.05 -10.33 -8.71
CA ASP A 177 -20.48 -10.27 -8.43
C ASP A 177 -20.84 -11.49 -7.59
N THR A 178 -21.88 -11.39 -6.80
CA THR A 178 -22.42 -12.50 -5.99
C THR A 178 -23.89 -12.77 -6.26
N LEU A 179 -24.55 -11.91 -7.03
CA LEU A 179 -25.99 -12.00 -7.28
C LEU A 179 -26.32 -13.16 -8.21
N THR A 180 -25.36 -13.58 -9.05
CA THR A 180 -25.54 -14.66 -10.01
C THR A 180 -24.51 -15.77 -9.79
N ASP A 181 -24.98 -16.90 -9.28
CA ASP A 181 -24.28 -18.18 -9.13
C ASP A 181 -23.05 -18.25 -8.17
N PRO A 182 -23.18 -18.94 -7.02
CA PRO A 182 -22.05 -19.20 -6.12
C PRO A 182 -20.96 -20.11 -6.73
N PHE A 183 -21.20 -20.76 -7.87
CA PHE A 183 -20.23 -21.58 -8.59
C PHE A 183 -19.59 -20.82 -9.76
N LEU A 184 -18.40 -20.28 -9.50
CA LEU A 184 -17.29 -20.04 -10.44
C LEU A 184 -17.37 -18.89 -11.46
N ALA A 185 -18.52 -18.42 -11.94
CA ALA A 185 -18.56 -17.42 -13.02
C ALA A 185 -18.04 -16.02 -12.60
N ASN A 186 -18.31 -15.62 -11.36
CA ASN A 186 -18.09 -14.24 -10.89
C ASN A 186 -16.90 -14.09 -9.93
N ARG A 187 -15.80 -14.78 -10.23
CA ARG A 187 -14.55 -14.73 -9.46
C ARG A 187 -13.37 -14.48 -10.38
N MET A 188 -12.46 -13.60 -9.97
CA MET A 188 -11.16 -13.47 -10.62
C MET A 188 -10.09 -14.07 -9.72
N HIS A 189 -9.53 -15.19 -10.16
CA HIS A 189 -8.49 -15.89 -9.43
C HIS A 189 -7.12 -15.24 -9.60
N ASP A 190 -6.24 -15.50 -8.64
CA ASP A 190 -4.86 -15.03 -8.63
C ASP A 190 -4.06 -15.46 -9.87
N TYR A 191 -4.27 -16.69 -10.36
CA TYR A 191 -3.66 -17.16 -11.62
C TYR A 191 -4.18 -16.43 -12.86
N GLU A 192 -5.44 -15.96 -12.86
CA GLU A 192 -5.98 -15.16 -13.97
C GLU A 192 -5.34 -13.77 -13.98
N ILE A 193 -5.12 -13.18 -12.80
CA ILE A 193 -4.40 -11.90 -12.65
C ILE A 193 -2.96 -12.05 -13.11
N ASN A 194 -2.28 -13.12 -12.69
CA ASN A 194 -0.89 -13.42 -13.04
C ASN A 194 -0.68 -13.51 -14.56
N ALA A 195 -1.67 -14.02 -15.28
CA ALA A 195 -1.62 -14.15 -16.74
C ALA A 195 -1.79 -12.80 -17.49
N LEU A 196 -2.15 -11.71 -16.81
CA LEU A 196 -2.27 -10.39 -17.41
C LEU A 196 -0.90 -9.75 -17.69
N ASN A 197 -0.90 -8.73 -18.54
CA ASN A 197 0.29 -7.92 -18.84
C ASN A 197 0.07 -6.48 -18.39
N LEU A 198 0.27 -6.25 -17.09
CA LEU A 198 0.02 -4.98 -16.44
C LEU A 198 1.17 -4.00 -16.66
N SER A 199 0.79 -2.76 -16.90
CA SER A 199 1.72 -1.62 -16.98
C SER A 199 1.55 -0.62 -15.83
N THR A 200 0.75 -0.95 -14.82
CA THR A 200 0.38 -0.03 -13.74
C THR A 200 1.55 0.35 -12.80
N PRO A 201 1.67 1.63 -12.40
CA PRO A 201 2.67 2.09 -11.44
C PRO A 201 2.43 1.63 -10.00
N MET A 202 1.19 1.39 -9.62
CA MET A 202 0.81 1.02 -8.27
C MET A 202 -0.60 0.46 -8.24
N VAL A 203 -0.79 -0.65 -7.53
CA VAL A 203 -2.09 -1.18 -7.15
C VAL A 203 -2.29 -0.98 -5.65
N VAL A 204 -3.48 -0.56 -5.24
CA VAL A 204 -3.91 -0.51 -3.85
C VAL A 204 -5.03 -1.53 -3.68
N LEU A 205 -4.79 -2.53 -2.85
CA LEU A 205 -5.79 -3.53 -2.45
C LEU A 205 -6.41 -3.06 -1.14
N SER A 206 -7.57 -2.42 -1.22
CA SER A 206 -8.34 -1.99 -0.04
C SER A 206 -9.28 -3.13 0.34
N SER A 207 -8.96 -3.83 1.43
CA SER A 207 -9.79 -4.93 1.94
C SER A 207 -10.83 -4.39 2.91
N CYS A 208 -12.10 -4.47 2.53
CA CYS A 208 -13.19 -4.13 3.44
C CYS A 208 -13.52 -5.30 4.37
N GLU A 209 -13.94 -4.98 5.59
CA GLU A 209 -14.44 -5.96 6.55
C GLU A 209 -15.49 -6.89 5.89
N THR A 210 -15.34 -8.19 6.13
CA THR A 210 -16.39 -9.16 5.81
C THR A 210 -17.47 -9.05 6.88
N ALA A 211 -18.68 -8.63 6.49
CA ALA A 211 -19.84 -8.61 7.36
C ALA A 211 -20.11 -10.03 7.89
N GLY A 212 -19.64 -10.33 9.10
CA GLY A 212 -19.64 -11.68 9.64
C GLY A 212 -18.67 -11.91 10.80
N GLY A 213 -17.71 -11.01 11.05
CA GLY A 213 -16.88 -11.03 12.25
C GLY A 213 -15.79 -12.10 12.30
N TYR A 214 -15.68 -12.95 11.28
CA TYR A 214 -14.57 -13.90 11.15
C TYR A 214 -13.35 -13.18 10.56
N LEU A 215 -12.24 -13.15 11.31
CA LEU A 215 -10.95 -12.79 10.72
C LEU A 215 -10.59 -13.91 9.75
N HIS A 216 -10.43 -13.56 8.48
CA HIS A 216 -9.70 -14.41 7.57
C HIS A 216 -8.24 -13.94 7.50
N SER A 217 -7.33 -14.91 7.48
CA SER A 217 -5.89 -14.72 7.37
C SER A 217 -5.54 -13.88 6.15
N GLY A 218 -4.59 -12.93 6.27
CA GLY A 218 -4.14 -12.05 5.18
C GLY A 218 -3.53 -12.76 3.95
N GLU A 219 -3.40 -14.08 4.02
CA GLU A 219 -2.92 -14.99 2.97
C GLU A 219 -3.53 -14.70 1.60
N GLY A 220 -4.85 -14.50 1.53
CA GLY A 220 -5.55 -14.24 0.28
C GLY A 220 -5.07 -12.95 -0.37
N ILE A 221 -5.04 -11.86 0.39
CA ILE A 221 -4.58 -10.54 -0.07
C ILE A 221 -3.10 -10.59 -0.46
N MET A 222 -2.27 -11.30 0.30
CA MET A 222 -0.85 -11.47 0.00
C MET A 222 -0.62 -12.25 -1.30
N SER A 223 -1.37 -13.33 -1.55
CA SER A 223 -1.30 -14.07 -2.83
C SER A 223 -1.71 -13.19 -4.01
N LEU A 224 -2.72 -12.35 -3.80
CA LEU A 224 -3.21 -11.44 -4.83
C LEU A 224 -2.22 -10.30 -5.09
N SER A 225 -1.63 -9.74 -4.04
CA SER A 225 -0.51 -8.79 -4.13
C SER A 225 0.65 -9.38 -4.95
N ARG A 226 1.03 -10.64 -4.67
CA ARG A 226 2.04 -11.36 -5.47
C ARG A 226 1.64 -11.49 -6.93
N SER A 227 0.38 -11.83 -7.21
CA SER A 227 -0.12 -12.02 -8.57
C SER A 227 -0.13 -10.73 -9.37
N PHE A 228 -0.50 -9.60 -8.77
CA PHE A 228 -0.38 -8.28 -9.42
C PHE A 228 1.07 -7.92 -9.76
N LEU A 229 2.01 -8.16 -8.83
CA LEU A 229 3.43 -7.91 -9.09
C LEU A 229 3.97 -8.82 -10.21
N GLN A 230 3.58 -10.09 -10.23
CA GLN A 230 3.98 -11.05 -11.28
C GLN A 230 3.40 -10.67 -12.65
N ALA A 231 2.18 -10.14 -12.67
CA ALA A 231 1.53 -9.63 -13.87
C ALA A 231 2.13 -8.31 -14.39
N GLY A 232 3.03 -7.64 -13.64
CA GLY A 232 3.76 -6.46 -14.10
C GLY A 232 3.38 -5.14 -13.42
N ALA A 233 2.54 -5.18 -12.37
CA ALA A 233 2.36 -4.02 -11.49
C ALA A 233 3.70 -3.66 -10.82
N SER A 234 4.06 -2.39 -10.80
CA SER A 234 5.37 -1.99 -10.25
C SER A 234 5.41 -2.07 -8.73
N SER A 235 4.28 -1.86 -8.05
CA SER A 235 4.17 -2.01 -6.60
C SER A 235 2.73 -2.27 -6.18
N VAL A 236 2.54 -2.89 -5.02
CA VAL A 236 1.22 -3.14 -4.42
C VAL A 236 1.19 -2.65 -2.98
N VAL A 237 0.23 -1.80 -2.65
CA VAL A 237 -0.18 -1.48 -1.27
C VAL A 237 -1.28 -2.44 -0.87
N HIS A 238 -1.16 -3.10 0.27
CA HIS A 238 -2.16 -4.03 0.77
C HIS A 238 -2.14 -4.09 2.30
N THR A 239 -3.07 -4.83 2.89
CA THR A 239 -3.17 -5.06 4.34
C THR A 239 -2.88 -6.51 4.70
N LEU A 240 -2.21 -6.72 5.84
CA LEU A 240 -1.99 -8.05 6.43
C LEU A 240 -3.25 -8.62 7.11
N TRP A 241 -4.15 -7.76 7.56
CA TRP A 241 -5.42 -8.11 8.20
C TRP A 241 -6.46 -7.03 7.93
N PRO A 242 -7.77 -7.32 8.11
CA PRO A 242 -8.82 -6.31 7.97
C PRO A 242 -8.64 -5.16 8.96
N VAL A 243 -8.85 -3.93 8.50
CA VAL A 243 -8.82 -2.70 9.31
C VAL A 243 -10.19 -2.06 9.27
N GLU A 244 -10.60 -1.42 10.38
CA GLU A 244 -11.86 -0.68 10.45
C GLU A 244 -11.94 0.37 9.33
N ASP A 245 -13.06 0.38 8.60
CA ASP A 245 -13.29 1.22 7.40
C ASP A 245 -12.89 2.69 7.62
N ALA A 246 -13.30 3.30 8.73
CA ALA A 246 -13.02 4.71 9.02
C ALA A 246 -11.51 4.98 9.16
N LYS A 247 -10.75 4.03 9.73
CA LYS A 247 -9.31 4.13 9.94
C LYS A 247 -8.53 3.80 8.68
N SER A 248 -9.00 2.83 7.90
CA SER A 248 -8.45 2.55 6.57
C SER A 248 -8.53 3.78 5.67
N ARG A 249 -9.72 4.40 5.58
CA ARG A 249 -9.94 5.61 4.81
C ARG A 249 -8.96 6.71 5.19
N GLU A 250 -8.84 6.99 6.47
CA GLU A 250 -7.95 8.04 6.97
C GLU A 250 -6.49 7.82 6.53
N ILE A 251 -5.98 6.59 6.70
CA ILE A 251 -4.62 6.22 6.32
C ILE A 251 -4.46 6.28 4.79
N MET A 252 -5.41 5.78 4.00
CA MET A 252 -5.32 5.80 2.54
C MET A 252 -5.38 7.22 1.97
N VAL A 253 -6.29 8.07 2.45
CA VAL A 253 -6.37 9.48 2.03
C VAL A 253 -5.09 10.23 2.38
N ALA A 254 -4.54 10.02 3.58
CA ALA A 254 -3.25 10.58 3.98
C ALA A 254 -2.09 10.04 3.12
N TYR A 255 -2.14 8.76 2.73
CA TYR A 255 -1.15 8.13 1.86
C TYR A 255 -1.15 8.75 0.47
N TYR A 256 -2.33 8.93 -0.14
CA TYR A 256 -2.49 9.62 -1.43
C TYR A 256 -1.98 11.07 -1.37
N ARG A 257 -2.16 11.76 -0.24
CA ARG A 257 -1.62 13.10 -0.02
C ARG A 257 -0.08 13.10 0.01
N GLU A 258 0.54 12.15 0.69
CA GLU A 258 2.00 12.03 0.78
C GLU A 258 2.65 11.64 -0.55
N ILE A 259 2.08 10.71 -1.32
CA ILE A 259 2.59 10.38 -2.65
C ILE A 259 2.42 11.54 -3.64
N LYS A 260 1.34 12.33 -3.53
CA LYS A 260 1.13 13.55 -4.33
C LYS A 260 2.13 14.66 -3.99
N ARG A 261 2.71 14.66 -2.78
CA ARG A 261 3.84 15.54 -2.40
C ARG A 261 5.17 15.12 -3.05
N GLY A 262 5.23 13.93 -3.67
CA GLY A 262 6.41 13.43 -4.36
C GLY A 262 7.34 12.60 -3.47
N HIS A 263 6.86 12.15 -2.31
CA HIS A 263 7.59 11.19 -1.48
C HIS A 263 7.65 9.81 -2.15
N SER A 264 8.68 9.03 -1.82
CA SER A 264 8.72 7.61 -2.21
C SER A 264 7.56 6.86 -1.56
N LYS A 265 7.09 5.79 -2.19
CA LYS A 265 5.89 5.04 -1.72
C LYS A 265 6.09 4.49 -0.31
N SER A 266 7.29 4.01 0.03
CA SER A 266 7.62 3.59 1.40
C SER A 266 7.69 4.75 2.37
N LYS A 267 8.30 5.88 1.99
CA LYS A 267 8.37 7.06 2.83
C LYS A 267 7.00 7.64 3.13
N ALA A 268 6.13 7.70 2.12
CA ALA A 268 4.76 8.15 2.25
C ALA A 268 4.00 7.29 3.26
N LEU A 269 4.07 5.96 3.16
CA LEU A 269 3.38 5.06 4.08
C LEU A 269 3.93 5.21 5.50
N SER A 270 5.25 5.31 5.65
CA SER A 270 5.87 5.50 6.96
C SER A 270 5.50 6.84 7.60
N ASN A 271 5.41 7.92 6.82
CA ASN A 271 4.98 9.23 7.32
C ASN A 271 3.53 9.16 7.81
N VAL A 272 2.63 8.52 7.07
CA VAL A 272 1.23 8.37 7.47
C VAL A 272 1.09 7.58 8.76
N LYS A 273 1.79 6.45 8.89
CA LYS A 273 1.74 5.62 10.11
C LYS A 273 2.24 6.37 11.35
N LYS A 274 3.33 7.14 11.20
CA LYS A 274 3.85 8.01 12.27
C LYS A 274 2.87 9.12 12.63
N GLN A 275 2.29 9.76 11.62
CA GLN A 275 1.28 10.80 11.80
C GLN A 275 0.06 10.23 12.53
N TYR A 276 -0.44 9.07 12.09
CA TYR A 276 -1.59 8.39 12.70
C TYR A 276 -1.37 8.15 14.19
N MET A 277 -0.23 7.57 14.58
CA MET A 277 0.10 7.34 16.00
C MET A 277 0.23 8.62 16.82
N HIS A 278 0.68 9.72 16.21
CA HIS A 278 0.87 11.00 16.90
C HIS A 278 -0.43 11.79 17.06
N GLU A 279 -1.32 11.74 16.06
CA GLU A 279 -2.57 12.51 16.03
C GLU A 279 -3.72 11.81 16.77
N HIS A 280 -3.59 10.53 17.07
CA HIS A 280 -4.62 9.74 17.73
C HIS A 280 -4.40 9.59 19.25
N PRO A 281 -5.50 9.49 20.02
CA PRO A 281 -5.40 9.15 21.43
C PRO A 281 -4.86 7.72 21.61
N PRO A 282 -4.22 7.40 22.76
CA PRO A 282 -3.57 6.11 23.00
C PRO A 282 -4.41 4.88 22.66
N PHE A 283 -5.74 4.95 22.84
CA PHE A 283 -6.67 3.86 22.50
C PHE A 283 -6.65 3.46 21.02
N TYR A 284 -6.37 4.41 20.10
CA TYR A 284 -6.26 4.14 18.67
C TYR A 284 -4.81 3.97 18.19
N THR A 285 -3.83 3.93 19.09
CA THR A 285 -2.41 3.76 18.70
C THR A 285 -1.96 2.29 18.59
N HIS A 286 -2.87 1.35 18.91
CA HIS A 286 -2.61 -0.08 18.81
C HIS A 286 -2.17 -0.47 17.38
N PRO A 287 -1.09 -1.29 17.20
CA PRO A 287 -0.58 -1.71 15.88
C PRO A 287 -1.63 -2.23 14.89
N TYR A 288 -2.66 -2.93 15.37
CA TYR A 288 -3.86 -3.29 14.60
C TYR A 288 -4.32 -2.23 13.59
N TYR A 289 -4.38 -0.94 13.97
CA TYR A 289 -4.94 0.10 13.12
C TYR A 289 -4.02 0.56 12.00
N TRP A 290 -2.70 0.50 12.18
CA TRP A 290 -1.73 1.14 11.28
C TRP A 290 -0.66 0.20 10.74
N ALA A 291 -0.29 -0.85 11.48
CA ALA A 291 0.75 -1.80 11.09
C ALA A 291 0.28 -2.80 10.03
N ALA A 292 -1.03 -2.88 9.79
CA ALA A 292 -1.62 -3.75 8.77
C ALA A 292 -1.09 -3.42 7.36
N PHE A 293 -0.88 -2.14 7.06
CA PHE A 293 -0.59 -1.68 5.71
C PHE A 293 0.85 -1.99 5.29
N GLN A 294 1.05 -2.61 4.14
CA GLN A 294 2.37 -2.87 3.59
C GLN A 294 2.47 -2.37 2.15
N ILE A 295 3.67 -1.99 1.75
CA ILE A 295 4.00 -1.67 0.36
C ILE A 295 5.04 -2.67 -0.13
N THR A 296 4.72 -3.35 -1.22
CA THR A 296 5.58 -4.36 -1.85
C THR A 296 5.98 -3.91 -3.25
N GLY A 297 7.24 -4.11 -3.65
CA GLY A 297 7.75 -3.78 -4.99
C GLY A 297 8.51 -2.45 -5.09
N ASP A 298 8.45 -1.78 -6.25
CA ASP A 298 9.17 -0.53 -6.50
C ASP A 298 8.61 0.64 -5.70
N THR A 299 9.40 1.11 -4.73
CA THR A 299 9.03 2.20 -3.84
C THR A 299 9.36 3.59 -4.39
N SER A 300 9.89 3.71 -5.61
CA SER A 300 10.24 5.00 -6.20
C SER A 300 9.03 5.97 -6.24
N PRO A 301 9.27 7.30 -6.14
CA PRO A 301 8.20 8.29 -6.24
C PRO A 301 7.45 8.17 -7.58
N LEU A 302 6.12 8.30 -7.52
CA LEU A 302 5.24 8.23 -8.70
C LEU A 302 5.42 9.40 -9.68
N HIS A 303 5.98 10.51 -9.20
CA HIS A 303 6.31 11.67 -10.01
C HIS A 303 7.45 12.46 -9.35
N SER A 304 8.14 13.31 -10.10
CA SER A 304 9.22 14.14 -9.56
C SER A 304 9.27 15.53 -10.17
N LYS A 305 8.95 16.55 -9.35
CA LYS A 305 9.08 17.97 -9.74
C LYS A 305 10.54 18.40 -9.94
N ARG A 306 11.50 17.72 -9.30
CA ARG A 306 12.93 18.01 -9.42
C ARG A 306 13.44 17.83 -10.85
N LYS A 307 12.96 16.80 -11.56
CA LYS A 307 13.33 16.58 -12.97
C LYS A 307 12.91 17.76 -13.84
N VAL A 308 11.70 18.29 -13.64
CA VAL A 308 11.20 19.47 -14.37
C VAL A 308 12.02 20.70 -14.03
N ALA A 309 12.33 20.94 -12.75
CA ALA A 309 13.14 22.08 -12.34
C ALA A 309 14.55 22.05 -12.97
N VAL A 310 15.19 20.87 -13.06
CA VAL A 310 16.49 20.70 -13.71
C VAL A 310 16.39 20.96 -15.22
N ILE A 311 15.36 20.45 -15.89
CA ILE A 311 15.14 20.69 -17.33
C ILE A 311 14.90 22.18 -17.60
N MET A 312 14.00 22.81 -16.85
CA MET A 312 13.71 24.25 -16.97
C MET A 312 14.94 25.11 -16.66
N GLY A 313 15.71 24.76 -15.63
CA GLY A 313 16.97 25.41 -15.31
C GLY A 313 18.01 25.26 -16.43
N SER A 314 18.10 24.09 -17.03
CA SER A 314 19.01 23.83 -18.16
C SER A 314 18.61 24.62 -19.40
N ILE A 315 17.32 24.70 -19.71
CA ILE A 315 16.78 25.52 -20.82
C ILE A 315 17.06 27.01 -20.57
N LEU A 316 16.86 27.50 -19.34
CA LEU A 316 17.16 28.88 -18.98
C LEU A 316 18.65 29.20 -19.13
N ILE A 317 19.54 28.30 -18.67
CA ILE A 317 20.99 28.46 -18.81
C ILE A 317 21.38 28.46 -20.30
N ALA A 318 20.85 27.55 -21.10
CA ALA A 318 21.10 27.50 -22.54
C ALA A 318 20.63 28.80 -23.24
N PHE A 319 19.46 29.33 -22.85
CA PHE A 319 18.94 30.60 -23.36
C PHE A 319 19.85 31.78 -22.97
N LEU A 320 20.33 31.85 -21.73
CA LEU A 320 21.25 32.90 -21.28
C LEU A 320 22.60 32.84 -22.00
N ILE A 321 23.15 31.62 -22.22
CA ILE A 321 24.37 31.42 -23.00
C ILE A 321 24.16 31.87 -24.45
N PHE A 322 23.06 31.47 -25.09
CA PHE A 322 22.71 31.89 -26.44
C PHE A 322 22.60 33.41 -26.56
N TYR A 323 21.92 34.06 -25.61
CA TYR A 323 21.77 35.51 -25.56
C TYR A 323 23.12 36.22 -25.40
N TYR A 324 23.98 35.73 -24.49
CA TYR A 324 25.32 36.26 -24.29
C TYR A 324 26.19 36.15 -25.55
N LEU A 325 26.18 35.00 -26.22
CA LEU A 325 26.94 34.78 -27.46
C LEU A 325 26.42 35.67 -28.61
N LYS A 326 25.10 35.82 -28.75
CA LYS A 326 24.50 36.71 -29.77
C LYS A 326 24.89 38.17 -29.54
N ARG A 327 24.81 38.65 -28.29
CA ARG A 327 25.24 40.02 -27.90
C ARG A 327 26.73 40.23 -28.21
N ARG A 328 27.59 39.26 -27.92
CA ARG A 328 29.03 39.34 -28.23
C ARG A 328 29.32 39.38 -29.72
N SER A 329 28.53 38.68 -30.55
CA SER A 329 28.67 38.74 -32.03
C SER A 329 28.25 40.10 -32.61
N PHE A 330 27.27 40.77 -31.99
CA PHE A 330 26.80 42.09 -32.41
C PHE A 330 27.86 43.17 -32.18
N PHE A 331 28.54 43.15 -31.02
CA PHE A 331 29.64 44.08 -30.70
C PHE A 331 30.96 43.81 -31.43
N ARG A 332 31.08 42.71 -32.18
CA ARG A 332 32.25 42.42 -33.04
C ARG A 332 32.06 42.85 -34.50
N ARG A 333 30.85 43.30 -34.88
CA ARG A 333 30.50 43.76 -36.24
C ARG A 333 30.27 45.27 -36.33
N VAL A 334 30.48 45.99 -35.24
CA VAL A 334 30.62 47.45 -35.17
C VAL A 334 32.09 47.73 -34.88
#